data_AF-A0A0D3KZB8-F1
#
_entry.id   AF-A0A0D3KZB8-F1
#
_cell.length_a   1.000
_cell.length_b   1.000
_cell.length_c   1.000
_cell.angle_alpha   90.00
_cell.angle_beta   90.00
_cell.angle_gamma   90.00
#
_symmetry.space_group_name_H-M   'P 1'
#
loop_
_entity.id
_entity.type
_entity.pdbx_description
1 polymer ?
#
loop_
_entity_poly.entity_id
_entity_poly.type
_entity_poly.pdbx_seq_one_letter_code
_entity_poly.pdbx_strand_id
1 'polypeptide(L)'
;MFRWFVCLLLVAALTLAYRRTPGDDAIIVLAGGVGDDGVPHEAVMRRLRRAAELYAAQAAAGLRPGIVCNGGGTTHKPKWVDANGYAVPEAALMGKQLEAMGVRAEDIYVEGYSDDTIGNAFFARVMHIDVRPDWSRLRIITSEFQMKRTQAIYDWVFKGLQPLPAQGREVTYDAVDD
;
A
#
# COMPACT_ATOMS: atom_id res chain seq x y z
N MET A 1 15.97 40.54 20.21
CA MET A 1 15.52 40.11 18.86
C MET A 1 16.33 38.96 18.25
N PHE A 2 17.55 38.65 18.74
CA PHE A 2 18.48 37.70 18.09
C PHE A 2 18.27 36.21 18.43
N ARG A 3 17.48 35.86 19.46
CA ARG A 3 17.26 34.45 19.89
C ARG A 3 16.26 33.66 19.03
N TRP A 4 15.37 34.34 18.31
CA TRP A 4 14.32 33.68 17.49
C TRP A 4 14.86 33.15 16.15
N PHE A 5 15.83 33.85 15.55
CA PHE A 5 16.42 33.45 14.27
C PHE A 5 17.28 32.19 14.36
N VAL A 6 18.02 32.01 15.46
CA VAL A 6 18.87 30.82 15.68
C VAL A 6 18.00 29.56 15.89
N CYS A 7 16.82 29.71 16.51
CA CYS A 7 15.89 28.61 16.75
C CYS A 7 15.23 28.13 15.45
N LEU A 8 14.84 29.06 14.56
CA LEU A 8 14.28 28.74 13.23
C LEU A 8 15.28 28.06 12.29
N LEU A 9 16.55 28.48 12.33
CA LEU A 9 17.61 27.86 11.51
C LEU A 9 17.99 26.47 12.02
N LEU A 10 17.96 26.22 13.34
CA LEU A 10 18.19 24.89 13.91
C LEU A 10 17.05 23.92 13.60
N VAL A 11 15.79 24.38 13.67
CA VAL A 11 14.63 23.57 13.26
C VAL A 11 14.73 23.24 11.78
N ALA A 12 14.94 24.23 10.90
CA ALA A 12 15.05 24.01 9.46
C ALA A 12 16.23 23.07 9.08
N ALA A 13 17.37 23.19 9.77
CA ALA A 13 18.52 22.30 9.57
C ALA A 13 18.27 20.87 10.09
N LEU A 14 17.50 20.70 11.17
CA LEU A 14 17.06 19.38 11.65
C LEU A 14 16.02 18.75 10.71
N THR A 15 15.15 19.54 10.07
CA THR A 15 14.23 19.04 9.03
C THR A 15 14.97 18.66 7.75
N LEU A 16 16.02 19.40 7.38
CA LEU A 16 16.83 19.13 6.18
C LEU A 16 17.85 17.99 6.37
N ALA A 17 18.29 17.77 7.61
CA ALA A 17 19.25 16.73 7.98
C ALA A 17 18.62 15.43 8.50
N TYR A 18 17.27 15.34 8.60
CA TYR A 18 16.58 14.07 8.67
C TYR A 18 16.75 13.37 7.31
N ARG A 19 17.93 12.78 7.10
CA ARG A 19 18.15 11.79 6.06
C ARG A 19 17.17 10.67 6.34
N ARG A 20 16.03 10.69 5.64
CA ARG A 20 15.09 9.58 5.64
C ARG A 20 15.87 8.32 5.31
N THR A 21 15.84 7.34 6.20
CA THR A 21 16.46 6.03 5.97
C THR A 21 15.93 5.47 4.65
N PRO A 22 16.77 4.92 3.76
CA PRO A 22 16.32 4.30 2.51
C PRO A 22 15.29 3.18 2.79
N GLY A 23 14.16 3.18 2.09
CA GLY A 23 13.09 2.20 2.26
C GLY A 23 11.73 2.75 1.83
N ASP A 24 10.77 1.88 1.60
CA ASP A 24 9.38 2.27 1.35
C ASP A 24 8.74 2.76 2.66
N ASP A 25 7.91 3.79 2.59
CA ASP A 25 7.07 4.19 3.73
C ASP A 25 5.77 3.36 3.74
N ALA A 26 5.29 2.98 2.55
CA ALA A 26 4.19 2.04 2.38
C ALA A 26 4.32 1.17 1.12
N ILE A 27 3.83 -0.07 1.23
CA ILE A 27 3.78 -1.08 0.19
C ILE A 27 2.30 -1.36 -0.10
N ILE A 28 1.83 -1.04 -1.30
CA ILE A 28 0.46 -1.26 -1.75
C ILE A 28 0.42 -2.55 -2.57
N VAL A 29 -0.36 -3.54 -2.14
CA VAL A 29 -0.44 -4.85 -2.79
C VAL A 29 -1.81 -4.99 -3.44
N LEU A 30 -1.85 -5.11 -4.78
CA LEU A 30 -3.11 -5.26 -5.49
C LEU A 30 -3.72 -6.64 -5.29
N ALA A 31 -5.01 -6.67 -4.99
CA ALA A 31 -5.84 -7.87 -5.04
C ALA A 31 -6.03 -8.37 -6.48
N GLY A 32 -6.70 -9.51 -6.65
CA GLY A 32 -6.74 -10.19 -7.95
C GLY A 32 -7.56 -11.46 -7.98
N GLY A 33 -8.52 -11.61 -7.06
CA GLY A 33 -9.37 -12.78 -6.96
C GLY A 33 -9.00 -13.71 -5.82
N VAL A 34 -10.03 -14.42 -5.37
CA VAL A 34 -10.02 -15.34 -4.24
C VAL A 34 -10.76 -16.60 -4.67
N GLY A 35 -10.27 -17.76 -4.23
CA GLY A 35 -10.95 -19.04 -4.43
C GLY A 35 -12.23 -19.17 -3.60
N ASP A 36 -13.01 -20.22 -3.88
CA ASP A 36 -14.24 -20.52 -3.14
C ASP A 36 -13.96 -20.85 -1.65
N ASP A 37 -12.72 -21.22 -1.34
CA ASP A 37 -12.21 -21.47 0.00
C ASP A 37 -11.81 -20.20 0.77
N GLY A 38 -11.92 -19.02 0.15
CA GLY A 38 -11.53 -17.75 0.77
C GLY A 38 -10.02 -17.50 0.74
N VAL A 39 -9.26 -18.32 0.00
CA VAL A 39 -7.81 -18.14 -0.16
C VAL A 39 -7.53 -17.28 -1.39
N PRO A 40 -6.71 -16.22 -1.29
CA PRO A 40 -6.29 -15.46 -2.47
C PRO A 40 -5.65 -16.37 -3.52
N HIS A 41 -5.94 -16.12 -4.80
CA HIS A 41 -5.32 -16.91 -5.87
C HIS A 41 -3.79 -16.83 -5.82
N GLU A 42 -3.11 -17.84 -6.38
CA GLU A 42 -1.64 -17.95 -6.29
C GLU A 42 -0.91 -16.72 -6.85
N ALA A 43 -1.45 -16.07 -7.88
CA ALA A 43 -0.90 -14.79 -8.37
C ALA A 43 -0.93 -13.69 -7.31
N VAL A 44 -1.99 -13.62 -6.49
CA VAL A 44 -2.06 -12.69 -5.34
C VAL A 44 -1.12 -13.16 -4.24
N MET A 45 -1.03 -14.46 -3.97
CA MET A 45 -0.10 -15.00 -2.98
C MET A 45 1.36 -14.67 -3.30
N ARG A 46 1.78 -14.69 -4.57
CA ARG A 46 3.12 -14.24 -4.98
C ARG A 46 3.35 -12.76 -4.68
N ARG A 47 2.36 -11.90 -4.91
CA ARG A 47 2.43 -10.47 -4.55
C ARG A 47 2.57 -10.29 -3.03
N LEU A 48 1.84 -11.08 -2.24
CA LEU A 48 1.90 -11.04 -0.78
C LEU A 48 3.23 -11.53 -0.24
N ARG A 49 3.78 -12.62 -0.78
CA ARG A 49 5.13 -13.10 -0.43
C ARG A 49 6.18 -12.03 -0.73
N ARG A 50 6.08 -11.38 -1.90
CA ARG A 50 6.97 -10.27 -2.25
C ARG A 50 6.86 -9.08 -1.28
N ALA A 51 5.64 -8.73 -0.86
CA ALA A 51 5.42 -7.69 0.14
C ALA A 51 6.02 -8.06 1.50
N ALA A 52 5.83 -9.30 1.94
CA ALA A 52 6.37 -9.82 3.20
C ALA A 52 7.91 -9.84 3.20
N GLU A 53 8.54 -10.22 2.08
CA GLU A 53 10.01 -10.18 1.91
C GLU A 53 10.56 -8.75 2.07
N LEU A 54 9.93 -7.77 1.40
CA LEU A 54 10.33 -6.36 1.47
C LEU A 54 10.12 -5.80 2.88
N TYR A 55 8.98 -6.13 3.49
CA TYR A 55 8.70 -5.77 4.87
C TYR A 55 9.75 -6.34 5.83
N ALA A 56 10.09 -7.62 5.72
CA ALA A 56 11.09 -8.26 6.57
C ALA A 56 12.49 -7.66 6.39
N ALA A 57 12.88 -7.38 5.14
CA ALA A 57 14.16 -6.72 4.84
C ALA A 57 14.23 -5.31 5.45
N GLN A 58 13.15 -4.54 5.38
CA GLN A 58 13.06 -3.22 6.00
C GLN A 58 13.02 -3.29 7.53
N ALA A 59 12.29 -4.25 8.09
CA ALA A 59 12.23 -4.51 9.54
C ALA A 59 13.61 -4.86 10.11
N ALA A 60 14.41 -5.65 9.39
CA ALA A 60 15.80 -5.94 9.76
C ALA A 60 16.69 -4.68 9.80
N ALA A 61 16.35 -3.65 9.02
CA ALA A 61 17.00 -2.34 9.04
C ALA A 61 16.38 -1.35 10.05
N GLY A 62 15.45 -1.80 10.90
CA GLY A 62 14.76 -0.98 11.89
C GLY A 62 13.64 -0.10 11.32
N LEU A 63 13.19 -0.35 10.09
CA LEU A 63 12.10 0.36 9.44
C LEU A 63 10.80 -0.44 9.51
N ARG A 64 9.66 0.24 9.49
CA ARG A 64 8.34 -0.41 9.51
C ARG A 64 7.43 0.19 8.44
N PRO A 65 7.53 -0.28 7.18
CA PRO A 65 6.60 0.17 6.15
C PRO A 65 5.19 -0.36 6.48
N GLY A 66 4.16 0.45 6.21
CA GLY A 66 2.80 -0.06 6.19
C GLY A 66 2.56 -0.92 4.95
N ILE A 67 1.85 -2.03 5.07
CA ILE A 67 1.37 -2.81 3.92
C ILE A 67 -0.12 -2.56 3.72
N VAL A 68 -0.49 -1.97 2.59
CA VAL A 68 -1.89 -1.74 2.21
C VAL A 68 -2.35 -2.87 1.29
N CYS A 69 -3.17 -3.77 1.80
CA CYS A 69 -3.91 -4.72 0.99
C CYS A 69 -5.02 -3.97 0.24
N ASN A 70 -5.02 -4.04 -1.09
CA ASN A 70 -5.79 -3.12 -1.92
C ASN A 70 -6.72 -3.84 -2.90
N GLY A 71 -8.01 -3.82 -2.58
CA GLY A 71 -9.08 -4.40 -3.39
C GLY A 71 -10.17 -5.03 -2.54
N GLY A 72 -11.42 -4.63 -2.77
CA GLY A 72 -12.61 -5.22 -2.16
C GLY A 72 -13.14 -6.44 -2.91
N GLY A 73 -13.14 -6.42 -4.23
CA GLY A 73 -13.65 -7.49 -5.07
C GLY A 73 -13.73 -7.11 -6.55
N THR A 74 -14.74 -7.62 -7.25
CA THR A 74 -15.03 -7.27 -8.64
C THR A 74 -16.51 -7.00 -8.83
N THR A 75 -16.85 -6.14 -9.78
CA THR A 75 -18.25 -5.87 -10.18
C THR A 75 -18.93 -7.05 -10.87
N HIS A 76 -18.17 -8.07 -11.30
CA HIS A 76 -18.68 -9.17 -12.13
C HIS A 76 -18.93 -10.48 -11.38
N LYS A 77 -18.54 -10.58 -10.10
CA LYS A 77 -18.70 -11.78 -9.27
C LYS A 77 -18.99 -11.39 -7.82
N PRO A 78 -19.79 -12.17 -7.08
CA PRO A 78 -20.00 -11.94 -5.66
C PRO A 78 -18.69 -12.00 -4.87
N LYS A 79 -18.60 -11.23 -3.78
CA LYS A 79 -17.52 -11.38 -2.80
C LYS A 79 -17.63 -12.73 -2.10
N TRP A 80 -16.50 -13.27 -1.67
CA TRP A 80 -16.49 -14.44 -0.81
C TRP A 80 -17.25 -14.14 0.48
N VAL A 81 -18.01 -15.11 0.98
CA VAL A 81 -18.81 -14.98 2.21
C VAL A 81 -18.26 -15.91 3.28
N ASP A 82 -18.15 -15.41 4.51
CA ASP A 82 -17.71 -16.22 5.63
C ASP A 82 -18.79 -17.19 6.12
N ALA A 83 -18.44 -18.02 7.11
CA ALA A 83 -19.35 -19.01 7.68
C ALA A 83 -20.62 -18.41 8.32
N ASN A 84 -20.62 -17.09 8.61
CA ASN A 84 -21.77 -16.36 9.14
C ASN A 84 -22.55 -15.62 8.04
N GLY A 85 -22.15 -15.74 6.78
CA GLY A 85 -22.79 -15.10 5.64
C GLY A 85 -22.38 -13.65 5.39
N TYR A 86 -21.31 -13.16 6.02
CA TYR A 86 -20.80 -11.81 5.77
C TYR A 86 -19.88 -11.79 4.56
N ALA A 87 -20.11 -10.85 3.64
CA ALA A 87 -19.20 -10.59 2.54
C ALA A 87 -17.85 -10.07 3.08
N VAL A 88 -16.77 -10.75 2.73
CA VAL A 88 -15.42 -10.38 3.14
C VAL A 88 -14.67 -9.79 1.94
N PRO A 89 -14.09 -8.58 2.06
CA PRO A 89 -13.30 -8.01 0.98
C PRO A 89 -12.00 -8.79 0.76
N GLU A 90 -11.55 -8.90 -0.50
CA GLU A 90 -10.30 -9.60 -0.85
C GLU A 90 -9.11 -9.09 -0.02
N ALA A 91 -9.02 -7.78 0.20
CA ALA A 91 -7.97 -7.16 1.00
C ALA A 91 -7.93 -7.65 2.46
N ALA A 92 -9.07 -7.99 3.08
CA ALA A 92 -9.07 -8.55 4.43
C ALA A 92 -8.52 -9.99 4.44
N LEU A 93 -8.80 -10.77 3.40
CA LEU A 93 -8.26 -12.13 3.23
C LEU A 93 -6.75 -12.08 2.97
N MET A 94 -6.29 -11.12 2.18
CA MET A 94 -4.86 -10.83 1.99
C MET A 94 -4.16 -10.46 3.30
N GLY A 95 -4.79 -9.64 4.15
CA GLY A 95 -4.24 -9.25 5.45
C GLY A 95 -3.97 -10.46 6.35
N LYS A 96 -4.92 -11.42 6.41
CA LYS A 96 -4.74 -12.67 7.16
C LYS A 96 -3.53 -13.48 6.66
N GLN A 97 -3.29 -13.50 5.36
CA GLN A 97 -2.14 -14.20 4.78
C GLN A 97 -0.82 -13.51 5.15
N LEU A 98 -0.77 -12.17 5.18
CA LEU A 98 0.42 -11.43 5.61
C LEU A 98 0.72 -11.64 7.10
N GLU A 99 -0.30 -11.66 7.96
CA GLU A 99 -0.14 -12.01 9.38
C GLU A 99 0.45 -13.41 9.53
N ALA A 100 -0.05 -14.39 8.76
CA ALA A 100 0.49 -15.74 8.74
C ALA A 100 1.94 -15.82 8.21
N MET A 101 2.36 -14.86 7.38
CA MET A 101 3.74 -14.70 6.91
C MET A 101 4.64 -13.93 7.89
N GLY A 102 4.12 -13.53 9.06
CA GLY A 102 4.88 -12.87 10.12
C GLY A 102 4.91 -11.35 10.05
N VAL A 103 4.09 -10.72 9.19
CA VAL A 103 3.90 -9.27 9.20
C VAL A 103 3.07 -8.90 10.43
N ARG A 104 3.45 -7.83 11.14
CA ARG A 104 2.72 -7.37 12.33
C ARG A 104 1.36 -6.81 11.91
N ALA A 105 0.30 -7.22 12.60
CA ALA A 105 -1.06 -6.74 12.34
C ALA A 105 -1.20 -5.20 12.35
N GLU A 106 -0.46 -4.51 13.22
CA GLU A 106 -0.46 -3.04 13.31
C GLU A 106 0.15 -2.32 12.10
N ASP A 107 0.92 -3.04 11.28
CA ASP A 107 1.51 -2.52 10.06
C ASP A 107 0.71 -2.94 8.81
N ILE A 108 -0.39 -3.70 8.96
CA ILE A 108 -1.26 -4.14 7.86
C ILE A 108 -2.52 -3.27 7.80
N TYR A 109 -2.81 -2.76 6.61
CA TYR A 109 -3.93 -1.86 6.33
C TYR A 109 -4.80 -2.46 5.24
N VAL A 110 -6.11 -2.41 5.43
CA VAL A 110 -7.09 -2.97 4.51
C VAL A 110 -7.80 -1.83 3.76
N GLU A 111 -7.79 -1.90 2.44
CA GLU A 111 -8.68 -1.14 1.57
C GLU A 111 -9.61 -2.14 0.85
N GLY A 112 -10.86 -2.23 1.32
CA GLY A 112 -11.84 -3.22 0.85
C GLY A 112 -13.09 -2.63 0.20
N TYR A 113 -13.10 -1.35 -0.17
CA TYR A 113 -14.25 -0.65 -0.73
C TYR A 113 -14.25 -0.67 -2.26
N SER A 114 -13.08 -0.74 -2.87
CA SER A 114 -12.90 -0.77 -4.32
C SER A 114 -13.32 -2.10 -4.95
N ASP A 115 -13.97 -2.06 -6.11
CA ASP A 115 -14.31 -3.26 -6.89
C ASP A 115 -13.75 -3.19 -8.34
N ASP A 116 -12.84 -2.24 -8.60
CA ASP A 116 -12.15 -2.03 -9.88
C ASP A 116 -10.77 -1.35 -9.69
N THR A 117 -9.92 -1.36 -10.72
CA THR A 117 -8.53 -0.85 -10.62
C THR A 117 -8.43 0.67 -10.39
N ILE A 118 -9.39 1.48 -10.87
CA ILE A 118 -9.41 2.92 -10.61
C ILE A 118 -9.79 3.17 -9.15
N GLY A 119 -10.85 2.50 -8.69
CA GLY A 119 -11.29 2.51 -7.31
C GLY A 119 -10.17 2.08 -6.36
N ASN A 120 -9.45 1.01 -6.68
CA ASN A 120 -8.29 0.53 -5.95
C ASN A 120 -7.29 1.67 -5.68
N ALA A 121 -6.84 2.37 -6.73
CA ALA A 121 -5.90 3.46 -6.60
C ALA A 121 -6.49 4.64 -5.81
N PHE A 122 -7.74 5.01 -6.07
CA PHE A 122 -8.40 6.14 -5.42
C PHE A 122 -8.60 5.90 -3.92
N PHE A 123 -9.18 4.76 -3.54
CA PHE A 123 -9.45 4.43 -2.15
C PHE A 123 -8.18 4.17 -1.35
N ALA A 124 -7.16 3.51 -1.93
CA ALA A 124 -5.84 3.40 -1.28
C ALA A 124 -5.32 4.79 -0.91
N ARG A 125 -5.35 5.70 -1.88
CA ARG A 125 -4.89 7.08 -1.68
C ARG A 125 -5.68 7.78 -0.57
N VAL A 126 -7.00 7.93 -0.71
CA VAL A 126 -7.76 8.81 0.20
C VAL A 126 -7.95 8.21 1.59
N MET A 127 -8.01 6.87 1.71
CA MET A 127 -8.20 6.21 3.00
C MET A 127 -6.90 6.03 3.78
N HIS A 128 -5.78 5.81 3.09
CA HIS A 128 -4.53 5.43 3.75
C HIS A 128 -3.38 6.40 3.55
N ILE A 129 -3.17 6.86 2.32
CA ILE A 129 -1.96 7.61 1.97
C ILE A 129 -2.12 9.12 2.26
N ASP A 130 -3.26 9.72 1.92
CA ASP A 130 -3.52 11.15 2.15
C ASP A 130 -3.60 11.51 3.64
N VAL A 131 -4.02 10.55 4.48
CA VAL A 131 -4.13 10.73 5.95
C VAL A 131 -2.81 10.44 6.69
N ARG A 132 -1.77 9.99 5.99
CA ARG A 132 -0.43 9.68 6.52
C ARG A 132 0.62 10.52 5.80
N PRO A 133 0.85 11.78 6.22
CA PRO A 133 1.73 12.71 5.50
C PRO A 133 3.19 12.26 5.45
N ASP A 134 3.59 11.35 6.34
CA ASP A 134 4.89 10.70 6.38
C ASP A 134 5.05 9.57 5.35
N TRP A 135 3.98 9.14 4.68
CA TRP A 135 4.00 8.14 3.62
C TRP A 135 4.20 8.80 2.25
N SER A 136 5.47 8.89 1.85
CA SER A 136 5.88 9.59 0.62
C SER A 136 6.56 8.70 -0.41
N ARG A 137 7.16 7.58 0.02
CA ARG A 137 7.79 6.58 -0.84
C ARG A 137 6.91 5.34 -0.86
N LEU A 138 6.19 5.20 -1.96
CA LEU A 138 5.18 4.16 -2.14
C LEU A 138 5.69 3.15 -3.14
N ARG A 139 5.56 1.87 -2.79
CA ARG A 139 5.77 0.78 -3.74
C ARG A 139 4.46 0.09 -4.03
N ILE A 140 4.13 -0.07 -5.30
CA ILE A 140 2.94 -0.79 -5.74
C ILE A 140 3.36 -2.14 -6.30
N ILE A 141 2.83 -3.21 -5.71
CA ILE A 141 3.09 -4.59 -6.12
C ILE A 141 1.87 -5.11 -6.89
N THR A 142 2.11 -5.57 -8.10
CA THR A 142 1.10 -6.19 -8.97
C THR A 142 1.71 -7.34 -9.77
N SER A 143 0.93 -7.98 -10.65
CA SER A 143 1.48 -8.97 -11.59
C SER A 143 2.00 -8.31 -12.88
N GLU A 144 2.91 -8.97 -13.58
CA GLU A 144 3.42 -8.53 -14.89
C GLU A 144 2.29 -8.22 -15.88
N PHE A 145 1.31 -9.11 -16.02
CA PHE A 145 0.15 -8.90 -16.88
C PHE A 145 -0.63 -7.60 -16.58
N GLN A 146 -0.69 -7.19 -15.32
CA GLN A 146 -1.44 -6.01 -14.88
C GLN A 146 -0.58 -4.74 -14.82
N MET A 147 0.73 -4.83 -15.02
CA MET A 147 1.67 -3.74 -14.74
C MET A 147 1.35 -2.47 -15.53
N LYS A 148 1.20 -2.57 -16.86
CA LYS A 148 0.94 -1.39 -17.72
C LYS A 148 -0.33 -0.63 -17.32
N ARG A 149 -1.41 -1.36 -17.00
CA ARG A 149 -2.68 -0.77 -16.54
C ARG A 149 -2.51 -0.14 -15.16
N THR A 150 -1.83 -0.84 -14.26
CA THR A 150 -1.58 -0.39 -12.89
C THR A 150 -0.81 0.93 -12.91
N GLN A 151 0.29 1.02 -13.66
CA GLN A 151 1.09 2.24 -13.78
C GLN A 151 0.28 3.42 -14.29
N ALA A 152 -0.45 3.25 -15.41
CA ALA A 152 -1.24 4.32 -15.99
C ALA A 152 -2.27 4.90 -15.00
N ILE A 153 -2.96 4.01 -14.27
CA ILE A 153 -4.01 4.41 -13.32
C ILE A 153 -3.40 5.01 -12.05
N TYR A 154 -2.40 4.35 -11.46
CA TYR A 154 -1.80 4.83 -10.22
C TYR A 154 -1.00 6.12 -10.42
N ASP A 155 -0.30 6.30 -11.54
CA ASP A 155 0.34 7.58 -11.83
C ASP A 155 -0.69 8.70 -11.99
N TRP A 156 -1.80 8.44 -12.69
CA TRP A 156 -2.89 9.41 -12.78
C TRP A 156 -3.46 9.75 -11.40
N VAL A 157 -3.81 8.75 -10.58
CA VAL A 157 -4.44 8.99 -9.28
C VAL A 157 -3.46 9.60 -8.27
N PHE A 158 -2.19 9.19 -8.23
CA PHE A 158 -1.26 9.66 -7.20
C PHE A 158 -0.50 10.93 -7.58
N LYS A 159 -0.34 11.21 -8.88
CA LYS A 159 0.44 12.35 -9.38
C LYS A 159 -0.38 13.34 -10.20
N GLY A 160 -1.51 12.92 -10.78
CA GLY A 160 -2.35 13.77 -11.64
C GLY A 160 -3.61 14.31 -10.96
N LEU A 161 -4.27 13.52 -10.11
CA LEU A 161 -5.55 13.87 -9.51
C LEU A 161 -5.36 14.83 -8.31
N GLN A 162 -5.96 16.01 -8.38
CA GLN A 162 -5.89 17.03 -7.31
C GLN A 162 -6.87 16.74 -6.16
N PRO A 163 -6.60 17.21 -4.92
CA PRO A 163 -5.44 18.00 -4.51
C PRO A 163 -4.20 17.13 -4.20
N LEU A 164 -3.04 17.49 -4.72
CA LEU A 164 -1.80 16.76 -4.39
C LEU A 164 -1.25 17.17 -3.01
N PRO A 165 -0.56 16.26 -2.29
CA PRO A 165 0.15 16.62 -1.06
C PRO A 165 1.23 17.67 -1.36
N ALA A 166 1.44 18.59 -0.42
CA ALA A 166 2.46 19.64 -0.55
C ALA A 166 3.88 19.06 -0.69
N GLN A 167 4.12 17.92 -0.05
CA GLN A 167 5.33 17.13 -0.20
C GLN A 167 5.00 16.05 -1.25
N GLY A 168 5.64 16.12 -2.42
CA GLY A 168 5.38 15.17 -3.51
C GLY A 168 5.56 13.71 -3.10
N ARG A 169 5.04 12.79 -3.91
CA ARG A 169 5.14 11.34 -3.69
C ARG A 169 6.05 10.68 -4.71
N GLU A 170 6.96 9.86 -4.21
CA GLU A 170 7.70 8.90 -5.01
C GLU A 170 6.87 7.62 -5.09
N VAL A 171 6.51 7.22 -6.31
CA VAL A 171 5.74 6.01 -6.58
C VAL A 171 6.59 5.10 -7.46
N THR A 172 6.91 3.94 -6.93
CA THR A 172 7.65 2.86 -7.60
C THR A 172 6.76 1.64 -7.78
N TYR A 173 7.13 0.78 -8.72
CA TYR A 173 6.33 -0.38 -9.11
C TYR A 173 7.20 -1.64 -9.06
N ASP A 174 6.64 -2.73 -8.58
CA ASP A 174 7.26 -4.05 -8.55
C ASP A 174 6.27 -5.07 -9.14
N ALA A 175 6.78 -5.97 -9.98
CA ALA A 175 5.98 -7.00 -10.64
C ALA A 175 6.38 -8.37 -10.12
N VAL A 176 5.40 -9.26 -10.02
CA VAL A 176 5.65 -10.70 -9.86
C VAL A 176 5.07 -11.45 -11.06
N ASP A 177 5.66 -12.60 -11.37
CA ASP A 177 5.20 -13.48 -12.44
C ASP A 177 3.75 -13.93 -12.22
N ASP A 178 3.05 -14.21 -13.32
CA ASP A 178 1.67 -14.73 -13.37
C ASP A 178 1.56 -16.26 -13.21
#